data_AF-A0A0W0TUM2-F1
#
_entry.id   AF-A0A0W0TUM2-F1
#
_cell.length_a   1.000
_cell.length_b   1.000
_cell.length_c   1.000
_cell.angle_alpha   90.00
_cell.angle_beta   90.00
_cell.angle_gamma   90.00
#
_symmetry.space_group_name_H-M   'P 1'
#
loop_
_entity.id
_entity.type
_entity.pdbx_description
1 polymer ?
#
loop_
_entity_poly.entity_id
_entity_poly.type
_entity_poly.pdbx_seq_one_letter_code
_entity_poly.pdbx_strand_id
1 'polypeptide(L)'
;MVYYFGTPDQVKADEAYERQDYYTALSHYHRALETLNRYAAQPHFHPPSSFYDAVCYVNVEIAHTQCMVILSSMENERFSLQETEALWQQIRGKIPEILQVFNRIKNHSHVKCNQEFIDDLLRLVSETCEQVSDELLDLQDNESSIAARLALLEASKSWIAEAIHYRHQAGLRSIEQHLGYLNILESLFKLNANRETVTEMLSTIENSQLLTMELPITQTLEVYYYQALAAFELQNEDCAVFLDRCQQLLEGLDSSASELVVVEETKSLINRYKRYNPASEERDEMDDSDFDSDRMDDTGFSAPSSEYQSDSPSTSSQGSLSVTLWGLATAATTVASASHSPSPAPQNQANAWLFFQPPTESATTMRVMAAMRSITDTAQNEKFFANLLSIVGDYFYRHCQVKFKNRMLMAHDLYSAALAIDPDHHVAKANQYHVRHFPDVRDNLRFASKGDRHQDSRSAFLEAIEEVCLQLDVLALQHKAPILEEMIESVAATIESKNIAGQVSAQVADTLRQHFNRTTHQPIAYSAH
;
A
#
# COMPACT_ATOMS: atom_id res chain seq x y z
N MET A 1 25.09 -20.33 18.88
CA MET A 1 23.68 -20.61 19.22
C MET A 1 22.93 -20.80 17.92
N VAL A 2 22.00 -21.74 17.84
CA VAL A 2 21.14 -21.93 16.66
C VAL A 2 19.84 -21.18 16.92
N TYR A 3 19.51 -20.22 16.05
CA TYR A 3 18.27 -19.43 16.17
C TYR A 3 17.15 -19.95 15.26
N TYR A 4 17.48 -20.49 14.09
CA TYR A 4 16.51 -20.99 13.10
C TYR A 4 17.02 -22.20 12.30
N PHE A 5 18.25 -22.14 11.78
CA PHE A 5 18.75 -23.15 10.84
C PHE A 5 18.90 -24.54 11.47
N GLY A 6 18.19 -25.54 10.93
CA GLY A 6 18.11 -26.88 11.49
C GLY A 6 17.18 -27.00 12.72
N THR A 7 16.31 -26.02 12.97
CA THR A 7 15.26 -26.17 13.99
C THR A 7 14.13 -27.09 13.50
N PRO A 8 13.37 -27.74 14.42
CA PRO A 8 12.23 -28.58 14.04
C PRO A 8 11.09 -27.85 13.33
N ASP A 9 11.04 -26.51 13.42
CA ASP A 9 10.06 -25.71 12.67
C ASP A 9 10.58 -25.29 11.30
N GLN A 10 11.89 -25.06 11.10
CA GLN A 10 12.43 -24.97 9.73
C GLN A 10 12.17 -26.28 8.98
N VAL A 11 12.66 -27.41 9.49
CA VAL A 11 12.63 -28.70 8.76
C VAL A 11 11.19 -29.10 8.36
N LYS A 12 10.19 -28.75 9.17
CA LYS A 12 8.78 -29.00 8.87
C LYS A 12 8.13 -27.97 7.95
N ALA A 13 8.65 -26.75 7.89
CA ALA A 13 8.26 -25.78 6.87
C ALA A 13 8.80 -26.22 5.51
N ASP A 14 10.11 -26.50 5.43
CA ASP A 14 10.80 -27.04 4.25
C ASP A 14 10.06 -28.29 3.72
N GLU A 15 9.80 -29.28 4.59
CA GLU A 15 9.04 -30.51 4.28
C GLU A 15 7.60 -30.27 3.80
N ALA A 16 6.95 -29.17 4.20
CA ALA A 16 5.59 -28.85 3.77
C ALA A 16 5.60 -28.07 2.44
N TYR A 17 6.58 -27.19 2.26
CA TYR A 17 6.85 -26.44 1.04
C TYR A 17 7.20 -27.38 -0.12
N GLU A 18 8.08 -28.37 0.10
CA GLU A 18 8.39 -29.45 -0.86
C GLU A 18 7.15 -30.26 -1.30
N ARG A 19 6.08 -30.27 -0.48
CA ARG A 19 4.80 -30.95 -0.76
C ARG A 19 3.74 -30.01 -1.34
N GLN A 20 4.10 -28.76 -1.63
CA GLN A 20 3.21 -27.67 -2.05
C GLN A 20 2.09 -27.34 -1.04
N ASP A 21 2.23 -27.75 0.23
CA ASP A 21 1.34 -27.36 1.33
C ASP A 21 1.85 -26.04 1.95
N TYR A 22 1.74 -24.98 1.15
CA TYR A 22 2.25 -23.64 1.46
C TYR A 22 1.61 -23.06 2.74
N TYR A 23 0.34 -23.39 3.04
CA TYR A 23 -0.32 -22.96 4.27
C TYR A 23 0.24 -23.64 5.52
N THR A 24 0.55 -24.95 5.47
CA THR A 24 1.27 -25.63 6.56
C THR A 24 2.70 -25.12 6.69
N ALA A 25 3.38 -24.83 5.58
CA ALA A 25 4.71 -24.23 5.59
C ALA A 25 4.71 -22.86 6.30
N LEU A 26 3.81 -21.95 5.91
CA LEU A 26 3.59 -20.66 6.59
C LEU A 26 3.32 -20.83 8.10
N SER A 27 2.48 -21.78 8.49
CA SER A 27 2.20 -22.09 9.91
C SER A 27 3.46 -22.47 10.69
N HIS A 28 4.44 -23.11 10.04
CA HIS A 28 5.74 -23.41 10.64
C HIS A 28 6.70 -22.20 10.63
N TYR A 29 6.84 -21.49 9.51
CA TYR A 29 7.68 -20.29 9.43
C TYR A 29 7.23 -19.18 10.40
N HIS A 30 5.92 -18.95 10.58
CA HIS A 30 5.41 -18.00 11.56
C HIS A 30 5.74 -18.38 13.01
N ARG A 31 5.78 -19.68 13.35
CA ARG A 31 6.20 -20.15 14.69
C ARG A 31 7.71 -20.06 14.91
N ALA A 32 8.50 -20.20 13.84
CA ALA A 32 9.91 -19.86 13.86
C ALA A 32 10.11 -18.35 14.12
N LEU A 33 9.38 -17.47 13.42
CA LEU A 33 9.42 -16.02 13.65
C LEU A 33 8.97 -15.65 15.07
N GLU A 34 7.89 -16.23 15.57
CA GLU A 34 7.45 -16.02 16.97
C GLU A 34 8.55 -16.42 17.97
N THR A 35 9.27 -17.51 17.69
CA THR A 35 10.40 -17.96 18.52
C THR A 35 11.59 -16.99 18.46
N LEU A 36 11.88 -16.39 17.31
CA LEU A 36 12.88 -15.32 17.19
C LEU A 36 12.46 -14.06 17.96
N ASN A 37 11.19 -13.66 17.88
CA ASN A 37 10.65 -12.51 18.62
C ASN A 37 10.73 -12.75 20.14
N ARG A 38 10.45 -13.97 20.62
CA ARG A 38 10.62 -14.39 22.02
C ARG A 38 12.09 -14.41 22.48
N TYR A 39 13.07 -14.52 21.58
CA TYR A 39 14.49 -14.28 21.93
C TYR A 39 14.78 -12.78 22.06
N ALA A 40 14.31 -11.96 21.12
CA ALA A 40 14.53 -10.53 21.14
C ALA A 40 13.90 -9.81 22.35
N ALA A 41 12.76 -10.31 22.85
CA ALA A 41 12.09 -9.80 24.05
C ALA A 41 12.81 -10.15 25.38
N GLN A 42 13.91 -10.89 25.38
CA GLN A 42 14.61 -11.27 26.60
C GLN A 42 15.40 -10.08 27.19
N PRO A 43 15.29 -9.80 28.51
CA PRO A 43 16.11 -8.80 29.16
C PRO A 43 17.60 -9.04 28.92
N HIS A 44 18.33 -7.98 28.55
CA HIS A 44 19.75 -8.00 28.18
C HIS A 44 20.11 -8.85 26.93
N PHE A 45 19.14 -9.18 26.07
CA PHE A 45 19.46 -9.78 24.76
C PHE A 45 20.16 -8.76 23.85
N HIS A 46 21.40 -9.07 23.48
CA HIS A 46 22.16 -8.33 22.49
C HIS A 46 22.23 -9.16 21.21
N PRO A 47 21.38 -8.87 20.20
CA PRO A 47 21.24 -9.72 19.02
C PRO A 47 22.54 -9.80 18.19
N PRO A 48 23.14 -11.00 18.03
CA PRO A 48 24.30 -11.19 17.15
C PRO A 48 23.89 -11.16 15.68
N SER A 49 24.87 -11.06 14.76
CA SER A 49 24.61 -11.12 13.31
C SER A 49 23.85 -12.40 12.90
N SER A 50 24.12 -13.54 13.54
CA SER A 50 23.42 -14.81 13.29
C SER A 50 21.97 -14.86 13.82
N PHE A 51 21.55 -13.91 14.66
CA PHE A 51 20.13 -13.71 14.97
C PHE A 51 19.44 -12.90 13.86
N TYR A 52 20.08 -11.83 13.40
CA TYR A 52 19.56 -11.03 12.29
C TYR A 52 19.51 -11.80 10.96
N ASP A 53 20.48 -12.67 10.70
CA ASP A 53 20.47 -13.62 9.59
C ASP A 53 19.24 -14.55 9.65
N ALA A 54 18.95 -15.12 10.82
CA ALA A 54 17.74 -15.93 11.03
C ALA A 54 16.44 -15.12 10.85
N VAL A 55 16.37 -13.87 11.35
CA VAL A 55 15.19 -12.99 11.18
C VAL A 55 14.99 -12.57 9.72
N CYS A 56 16.06 -12.26 9.00
CA CYS A 56 16.01 -11.95 7.58
C CYS A 56 15.50 -13.17 6.79
N TYR A 57 16.16 -14.32 7.00
CA TYR A 57 15.86 -15.55 6.29
C TYR A 57 14.40 -16.02 6.52
N VAL A 58 13.91 -16.03 7.75
CA VAL A 58 12.51 -16.42 8.04
C VAL A 58 11.50 -15.48 7.39
N ASN A 59 11.77 -14.17 7.31
CA ASN A 59 10.85 -13.27 6.63
C ASN A 59 10.90 -13.40 5.09
N VAL A 60 12.06 -13.73 4.51
CA VAL A 60 12.16 -14.11 3.09
C VAL A 60 11.33 -15.36 2.80
N GLU A 61 11.50 -16.43 3.59
CA GLU A 61 10.75 -17.68 3.43
C GLU A 61 9.23 -17.47 3.57
N ILE A 62 8.79 -16.62 4.51
CA ILE A 62 7.37 -16.23 4.63
C ILE A 62 6.88 -15.50 3.38
N ALA A 63 7.57 -14.44 2.94
CA ALA A 63 7.16 -13.65 1.78
C ALA A 63 7.15 -14.49 0.49
N HIS A 64 8.19 -15.31 0.28
CA HIS A 64 8.30 -16.25 -0.83
C HIS A 64 7.14 -17.27 -0.80
N THR A 65 6.79 -17.81 0.36
CA THR A 65 5.69 -18.78 0.46
C THR A 65 4.33 -18.10 0.27
N GLN A 66 4.17 -16.84 0.67
CA GLN A 66 2.95 -16.05 0.37
C GLN A 66 2.81 -15.78 -1.13
N CYS A 67 3.90 -15.51 -1.86
CA CYS A 67 3.91 -15.48 -3.33
C CYS A 67 3.48 -16.83 -3.93
N MET A 68 4.00 -17.96 -3.43
CA MET A 68 3.59 -19.29 -3.92
C MET A 68 2.11 -19.60 -3.66
N VAL A 69 1.54 -19.15 -2.54
CA VAL A 69 0.08 -19.24 -2.31
C VAL A 69 -0.69 -18.47 -3.39
N ILE A 70 -0.31 -17.23 -3.66
CA ILE A 70 -0.95 -16.38 -4.68
C ILE A 70 -0.87 -17.05 -6.06
N LEU A 71 0.33 -17.43 -6.52
CA LEU A 71 0.54 -18.09 -7.82
C LEU A 71 -0.27 -19.39 -7.93
N SER A 72 -0.22 -20.27 -6.91
CA SER A 72 -0.98 -21.51 -6.92
C SER A 72 -2.51 -21.33 -6.90
N SER A 73 -3.00 -20.16 -6.47
CA SER A 73 -4.44 -19.85 -6.54
C SER A 73 -4.91 -19.58 -7.97
N MET A 74 -4.07 -18.92 -8.78
CA MET A 74 -4.32 -18.68 -10.22
C MET A 74 -4.20 -20.00 -11.01
N GLU A 75 -3.10 -20.75 -10.82
CA GLU A 75 -2.88 -22.07 -11.47
C GLU A 75 -4.01 -23.09 -11.26
N ASN A 76 -4.82 -22.95 -10.20
CA ASN A 76 -5.90 -23.88 -9.84
C ASN A 76 -7.31 -23.35 -10.16
N GLU A 77 -7.46 -22.29 -10.97
CA GLU A 77 -8.74 -21.64 -11.28
C GLU A 77 -9.49 -21.17 -10.01
N ARG A 78 -8.75 -20.68 -9.00
CA ARG A 78 -9.26 -20.26 -7.68
C ARG A 78 -8.80 -18.86 -7.29
N PHE A 79 -8.49 -18.02 -8.27
CA PHE A 79 -8.08 -16.66 -8.00
C PHE A 79 -9.12 -15.91 -7.15
N SER A 80 -8.62 -15.22 -6.13
CA SER A 80 -9.42 -14.49 -5.15
C SER A 80 -8.72 -13.18 -4.86
N LEU A 81 -9.21 -12.09 -5.45
CA LEU A 81 -8.60 -10.76 -5.28
C LEU A 81 -8.52 -10.36 -3.80
N GLN A 82 -9.56 -10.66 -3.01
CA GLN A 82 -9.57 -10.36 -1.57
C GLN A 82 -8.49 -11.12 -0.78
N GLU A 83 -8.24 -12.39 -1.10
CA GLU A 83 -7.20 -13.19 -0.45
C GLU A 83 -5.81 -12.79 -0.94
N THR A 84 -5.68 -12.51 -2.24
CA THR A 84 -4.47 -12.00 -2.88
C THR A 84 -4.05 -10.67 -2.26
N GLU A 85 -4.96 -9.70 -2.11
CA GLU A 85 -4.69 -8.44 -1.41
C GLU A 85 -4.31 -8.65 0.06
N ALA A 86 -5.00 -9.55 0.77
CA ALA A 86 -4.71 -9.83 2.19
C ALA A 86 -3.33 -10.46 2.41
N LEU A 87 -2.85 -11.28 1.47
CA LEU A 87 -1.48 -11.79 1.45
C LEU A 87 -0.49 -10.70 1.00
N TRP A 88 -0.86 -9.89 0.00
CA TRP A 88 -0.02 -8.84 -0.57
C TRP A 88 0.36 -7.76 0.43
N GLN A 89 -0.58 -7.29 1.25
CA GLN A 89 -0.25 -6.30 2.30
C GLN A 89 0.78 -6.84 3.30
N GLN A 90 0.83 -8.16 3.52
CA GLN A 90 1.83 -8.79 4.39
C GLN A 90 3.20 -8.89 3.70
N ILE A 91 3.25 -9.25 2.42
CA ILE A 91 4.48 -9.26 1.60
C ILE A 91 5.06 -7.83 1.53
N ARG A 92 4.23 -6.85 1.15
CA ARG A 92 4.61 -5.44 1.00
C ARG A 92 5.09 -4.81 2.30
N GLY A 93 4.51 -5.19 3.44
CA GLY A 93 5.01 -4.81 4.76
C GLY A 93 6.37 -5.42 5.11
N LYS A 94 6.66 -6.64 4.64
CA LYS A 94 7.89 -7.38 4.95
C LYS A 94 9.10 -6.99 4.13
N ILE A 95 8.96 -6.61 2.87
CA ILE A 95 10.10 -6.30 1.99
C ILE A 95 11.00 -5.18 2.60
N PRO A 96 10.46 -4.05 3.13
CA PRO A 96 11.27 -3.05 3.82
C PRO A 96 12.01 -3.59 5.06
N GLU A 97 11.38 -4.46 5.86
CA GLU A 97 12.02 -5.10 7.03
C GLU A 97 13.17 -6.02 6.60
N ILE A 98 12.93 -6.88 5.61
CA ILE A 98 13.91 -7.80 5.01
C ILE A 98 15.12 -7.02 4.50
N LEU A 99 14.90 -5.98 3.70
CA LEU A 99 15.95 -5.13 3.14
C LEU A 99 16.71 -4.37 4.23
N GLN A 100 16.05 -3.87 5.28
CA GLN A 100 16.70 -3.18 6.38
C GLN A 100 17.60 -4.13 7.20
N VAL A 101 17.10 -5.34 7.52
CA VAL A 101 17.88 -6.34 8.25
C VAL A 101 19.02 -6.88 7.38
N PHE A 102 18.79 -7.16 6.10
CA PHE A 102 19.81 -7.59 5.15
C PHE A 102 20.95 -6.57 5.04
N ASN A 103 20.63 -5.28 4.85
CA ASN A 103 21.65 -4.21 4.76
C ASN A 103 22.52 -4.09 6.03
N ARG A 104 22.02 -4.51 7.19
CA ARG A 104 22.78 -4.58 8.44
C ARG A 104 23.74 -5.78 8.50
N ILE A 105 23.40 -6.90 7.86
CA ILE A 105 24.15 -8.17 7.97
C ILE A 105 25.04 -8.51 6.78
N LYS A 106 24.79 -7.97 5.58
CA LYS A 106 25.44 -8.38 4.32
C LYS A 106 26.96 -8.32 4.27
N ASN A 107 27.59 -7.59 5.20
CA ASN A 107 29.05 -7.48 5.32
C ASN A 107 29.68 -8.55 6.25
N HIS A 108 28.90 -9.46 6.84
CA HIS A 108 29.40 -10.51 7.73
C HIS A 108 29.67 -11.83 6.99
N SER A 109 30.85 -12.42 7.16
CA SER A 109 31.34 -13.62 6.46
C SER A 109 30.62 -14.95 6.76
N HIS A 110 29.54 -14.94 7.56
CA HIS A 110 28.90 -16.14 8.12
C HIS A 110 27.36 -16.04 8.13
N VAL A 111 26.79 -15.23 7.24
CA VAL A 111 25.34 -15.12 7.03
C VAL A 111 24.91 -16.06 5.90
N LYS A 112 23.67 -16.57 5.95
CA LYS A 112 23.06 -17.28 4.83
C LYS A 112 22.43 -16.34 3.81
N CYS A 113 21.82 -15.24 4.25
CA CYS A 113 21.25 -14.25 3.34
C CYS A 113 22.38 -13.53 2.57
N ASN A 114 22.62 -13.93 1.33
CA ASN A 114 23.46 -13.20 0.37
C ASN A 114 22.59 -12.24 -0.48
N GLN A 115 23.19 -11.49 -1.40
CA GLN A 115 22.47 -10.56 -2.27
C GLN A 115 21.51 -11.31 -3.24
N GLU A 116 22.00 -12.40 -3.84
CA GLU A 116 21.27 -13.30 -4.74
C GLU A 116 19.93 -13.79 -4.14
N PHE A 117 19.92 -14.25 -2.88
CA PHE A 117 18.71 -14.68 -2.16
C PHE A 117 17.68 -13.56 -1.93
N ILE A 118 18.13 -12.29 -1.90
CA ILE A 118 17.24 -11.13 -1.83
C ILE A 118 16.75 -10.73 -3.23
N ASP A 119 17.62 -10.77 -4.23
CA ASP A 119 17.28 -10.48 -5.63
C ASP A 119 16.30 -11.53 -6.19
N ASP A 120 16.43 -12.79 -5.77
CA ASP A 120 15.51 -13.90 -6.08
C ASP A 120 14.12 -13.68 -5.48
N LEU A 121 14.03 -13.23 -4.21
CA LEU A 121 12.75 -12.85 -3.61
C LEU A 121 12.12 -11.67 -4.37
N LEU A 122 12.90 -10.61 -4.65
CA LEU A 122 12.41 -9.43 -5.37
C LEU A 122 11.96 -9.78 -6.80
N ARG A 123 12.62 -10.75 -7.45
CA ARG A 123 12.22 -11.30 -8.75
C ARG A 123 10.90 -12.07 -8.67
N LEU A 124 10.75 -12.99 -7.71
CA LEU A 124 9.50 -13.73 -7.51
C LEU A 124 8.34 -12.80 -7.14
N VAL A 125 8.58 -11.79 -6.31
CA VAL A 125 7.60 -10.76 -5.96
C VAL A 125 7.17 -10.00 -7.22
N SER A 126 8.13 -9.59 -8.06
CA SER A 126 7.87 -8.93 -9.35
C SER A 126 7.01 -9.81 -10.27
N GLU A 127 7.37 -11.08 -10.43
CA GLU A 127 6.64 -12.05 -11.26
C GLU A 127 5.25 -12.37 -10.69
N THR A 128 5.08 -12.37 -9.36
CA THR A 128 3.77 -12.49 -8.70
C THR A 128 2.87 -11.29 -9.02
N CYS A 129 3.42 -10.06 -8.99
CA CYS A 129 2.67 -8.85 -9.31
C CYS A 129 2.25 -8.78 -10.78
N GLU A 130 3.11 -9.25 -11.68
CA GLU A 130 2.85 -9.35 -13.12
C GLU A 130 1.67 -10.30 -13.37
N GLN A 131 1.73 -11.53 -12.86
CA GLN A 131 0.65 -12.52 -13.03
C GLN A 131 -0.70 -12.09 -12.42
N VAL A 132 -0.70 -11.38 -11.28
CA VAL A 132 -1.94 -10.79 -10.74
C VAL A 132 -2.48 -9.66 -11.62
N SER A 133 -1.62 -8.89 -12.29
CA SER A 133 -2.04 -7.88 -13.26
C SER A 133 -2.69 -8.51 -14.50
N ASP A 134 -2.15 -9.64 -14.97
CA ASP A 134 -2.63 -10.38 -16.13
C ASP A 134 -4.01 -11.03 -15.85
N GLU A 135 -4.15 -11.74 -14.73
CA GLU A 135 -5.44 -12.33 -14.29
C GLU A 135 -6.53 -11.26 -14.11
N LEU A 136 -6.17 -10.05 -13.65
CA LEU A 136 -7.09 -8.91 -13.57
C LEU A 136 -7.50 -8.34 -14.95
N LEU A 137 -6.67 -8.51 -15.99
CA LEU A 137 -7.02 -8.18 -17.38
C LEU A 137 -7.97 -9.22 -17.98
N ASP A 138 -7.71 -10.52 -17.77
CA ASP A 138 -8.61 -11.59 -18.22
C ASP A 138 -10.00 -11.49 -17.56
N LEU A 139 -10.05 -11.11 -16.27
CA LEU A 139 -11.30 -10.76 -15.60
C LEU A 139 -11.97 -9.51 -16.18
N GLN A 140 -11.19 -8.51 -16.64
CA GLN A 140 -11.74 -7.30 -17.24
C GLN A 140 -12.53 -7.62 -18.51
N ASP A 141 -12.05 -8.51 -19.39
CA ASP A 141 -12.71 -8.79 -20.67
C ASP A 141 -14.02 -9.59 -20.52
N ASN A 142 -14.21 -10.24 -19.37
CA ASN A 142 -15.46 -10.86 -18.98
C ASN A 142 -16.47 -9.88 -18.35
N GLU A 143 -16.04 -8.67 -17.95
CA GLU A 143 -16.90 -7.70 -17.27
C GLU A 143 -17.74 -6.84 -18.22
N SER A 144 -19.03 -6.72 -17.90
CA SER A 144 -20.01 -5.98 -18.72
C SER A 144 -20.15 -4.51 -18.32
N SER A 145 -19.72 -4.16 -17.10
CA SER A 145 -19.82 -2.80 -16.57
C SER A 145 -18.56 -2.01 -16.85
N ILE A 146 -18.66 -0.90 -17.59
CA ILE A 146 -17.53 0.02 -17.85
C ILE A 146 -16.87 0.47 -16.54
N ALA A 147 -17.65 0.68 -15.48
CA ALA A 147 -17.12 1.06 -14.16
C ALA A 147 -16.37 -0.09 -13.47
N ALA A 148 -16.75 -1.35 -13.69
CA ALA A 148 -16.00 -2.51 -13.20
C ALA A 148 -14.71 -2.72 -14.01
N ARG A 149 -14.78 -2.63 -15.35
CA ARG A 149 -13.63 -2.71 -16.25
C ARG A 149 -12.55 -1.66 -15.92
N LEU A 150 -12.95 -0.41 -15.69
CA LEU A 150 -12.04 0.66 -15.27
C LEU A 150 -11.42 0.39 -13.89
N ALA A 151 -12.19 -0.13 -12.92
CA ALA A 151 -11.66 -0.49 -11.60
C ALA A 151 -10.65 -1.65 -11.67
N LEU A 152 -10.88 -2.64 -12.53
CA LEU A 152 -9.94 -3.74 -12.78
C LEU A 152 -8.67 -3.23 -13.47
N LEU A 153 -8.77 -2.37 -14.48
CA LEU A 153 -7.59 -1.81 -15.16
C LEU A 153 -6.72 -0.92 -14.26
N GLU A 154 -7.30 -0.06 -13.42
CA GLU A 154 -6.53 0.72 -12.44
C GLU A 154 -5.89 -0.18 -11.35
N ALA A 155 -6.49 -1.33 -11.06
CA ALA A 155 -5.88 -2.37 -10.21
C ALA A 155 -4.71 -3.05 -10.93
N SER A 156 -4.90 -3.58 -12.15
CA SER A 156 -3.81 -4.14 -12.99
C SER A 156 -2.64 -3.17 -13.09
N LYS A 157 -2.91 -1.90 -13.46
CA LYS A 157 -1.91 -0.82 -13.52
C LYS A 157 -1.10 -0.69 -12.22
N SER A 158 -1.79 -0.72 -11.07
CA SER A 158 -1.15 -0.63 -9.76
C SER A 158 -0.27 -1.86 -9.45
N TRP A 159 -0.69 -3.04 -9.90
CA TRP A 159 0.06 -4.29 -9.77
C TRP A 159 1.29 -4.34 -10.67
N ILE A 160 1.17 -4.04 -11.96
CA ILE A 160 2.31 -4.02 -12.89
C ILE A 160 3.32 -2.89 -12.56
N ALA A 161 2.88 -1.77 -11.94
CA ALA A 161 3.78 -0.76 -11.38
C ALA A 161 4.65 -1.32 -10.24
N GLU A 162 4.06 -2.06 -9.30
CA GLU A 162 4.81 -2.75 -8.24
C GLU A 162 5.72 -3.84 -8.86
N ALA A 163 5.27 -4.56 -9.89
CA ALA A 163 6.08 -5.56 -10.60
C ALA A 163 7.38 -4.94 -11.15
N ILE A 164 7.27 -3.85 -11.92
CA ILE A 164 8.39 -3.06 -12.45
C ILE A 164 9.29 -2.57 -11.31
N HIS A 165 8.69 -2.09 -10.20
CA HIS A 165 9.43 -1.58 -9.05
C HIS A 165 10.33 -2.64 -8.41
N TYR A 166 9.82 -3.84 -8.14
CA TYR A 166 10.65 -4.91 -7.55
C TYR A 166 11.64 -5.51 -8.57
N ARG A 167 11.30 -5.55 -9.87
CA ARG A 167 12.26 -5.90 -10.94
C ARG A 167 13.47 -4.97 -10.90
N HIS A 168 13.22 -3.67 -10.79
CA HIS A 168 14.26 -2.65 -10.67
C HIS A 168 15.06 -2.76 -9.35
N GLN A 169 14.40 -3.03 -8.22
CA GLN A 169 15.09 -3.27 -6.94
C GLN A 169 16.03 -4.48 -7.00
N ALA A 170 15.66 -5.54 -7.73
CA ALA A 170 16.51 -6.72 -8.00
C ALA A 170 17.68 -6.44 -8.98
N GLY A 171 17.88 -5.18 -9.40
CA GLY A 171 18.90 -4.81 -10.39
C GLY A 171 18.57 -5.22 -11.82
N LEU A 172 17.34 -5.70 -12.08
CA LEU A 172 16.89 -6.18 -13.38
C LEU A 172 16.09 -5.10 -14.13
N ARG A 173 15.86 -5.33 -15.43
CA ARG A 173 14.90 -4.61 -16.27
C ARG A 173 14.00 -5.66 -16.94
N SER A 174 12.74 -5.35 -17.16
CA SER A 174 11.86 -6.14 -18.02
C SER A 174 11.19 -5.22 -19.03
N ILE A 175 11.40 -5.49 -20.33
CA ILE A 175 10.72 -4.79 -21.42
C ILE A 175 9.25 -5.20 -21.43
N GLU A 176 8.98 -6.48 -21.24
CA GLU A 176 7.65 -7.10 -21.26
C GLU A 176 6.74 -6.45 -20.20
N GLN A 177 7.23 -6.24 -18.97
CA GLN A 177 6.49 -5.52 -17.93
C GLN A 177 6.17 -4.07 -18.31
N HIS A 178 7.09 -3.37 -18.97
CA HIS A 178 6.87 -1.99 -19.44
C HIS A 178 5.89 -1.93 -20.62
N LEU A 179 5.88 -2.92 -21.52
CA LEU A 179 4.89 -3.02 -22.59
C LEU A 179 3.50 -3.36 -22.04
N GLY A 180 3.41 -4.29 -21.08
CA GLY A 180 2.19 -4.56 -20.32
C GLY A 180 1.62 -3.29 -19.64
N TYR A 181 2.48 -2.47 -19.03
CA TYR A 181 2.08 -1.17 -18.47
C TYR A 181 1.47 -0.24 -19.53
N LEU A 182 2.09 -0.14 -20.71
CA LEU A 182 1.61 0.72 -21.79
C LEU A 182 0.29 0.22 -22.40
N ASN A 183 0.13 -1.10 -22.56
CA ASN A 183 -1.13 -1.73 -22.99
C ASN A 183 -2.28 -1.48 -21.97
N ILE A 184 -1.99 -1.52 -20.67
CA ILE A 184 -2.97 -1.18 -19.62
C ILE A 184 -3.35 0.30 -19.67
N LEU A 185 -2.38 1.22 -19.83
CA LEU A 185 -2.65 2.65 -20.04
C LEU A 185 -3.49 2.88 -21.31
N GLU A 186 -3.24 2.11 -22.37
CA GLU A 186 -3.98 2.23 -23.62
C GLU A 186 -5.42 1.72 -23.48
N SER A 187 -5.61 0.60 -22.79
CA SER A 187 -6.93 0.05 -22.47
C SER A 187 -7.73 1.00 -21.57
N LEU A 188 -7.08 1.66 -20.61
CA LEU A 188 -7.66 2.75 -19.84
C LEU A 188 -8.09 3.92 -20.73
N PHE A 189 -7.22 4.37 -21.64
CA PHE A 189 -7.53 5.47 -22.57
C PHE A 189 -8.66 5.12 -23.56
N LYS A 190 -8.68 3.89 -24.08
CA LYS A 190 -9.71 3.32 -24.96
C LYS A 190 -11.10 3.30 -24.28
N LEU A 191 -11.17 3.09 -22.96
CA LEU A 191 -12.42 3.14 -22.18
C LEU A 191 -12.77 4.54 -21.63
N ASN A 192 -11.77 5.34 -21.29
CA ASN A 192 -11.93 6.68 -20.72
C ASN A 192 -10.79 7.59 -21.22
N ALA A 193 -11.12 8.47 -22.17
CA ALA A 193 -10.15 9.31 -22.88
C ALA A 193 -9.56 10.45 -22.01
N ASN A 194 -8.80 10.10 -20.98
CA ASN A 194 -8.11 11.03 -20.09
C ASN A 194 -6.73 11.43 -20.66
N ARG A 195 -6.48 12.74 -20.75
CA ARG A 195 -5.20 13.31 -21.18
C ARG A 195 -4.04 12.96 -20.23
N GLU A 196 -4.33 12.71 -18.95
CA GLU A 196 -3.32 12.33 -17.95
C GLU A 196 -2.73 10.94 -18.26
N THR A 197 -3.59 9.95 -18.54
CA THR A 197 -3.18 8.59 -18.96
C THR A 197 -2.25 8.60 -20.18
N VAL A 198 -2.53 9.48 -21.15
CA VAL A 198 -1.71 9.66 -22.34
C VAL A 198 -0.36 10.35 -22.03
N THR A 199 -0.36 11.31 -21.10
CA THR A 199 0.87 11.95 -20.61
C THR A 199 1.74 10.95 -19.83
N GLU A 200 1.10 10.02 -19.13
CA GLU A 200 1.75 8.93 -18.40
C GLU A 200 2.45 7.94 -19.33
N MET A 201 1.89 7.64 -20.52
CA MET A 201 2.56 6.79 -21.53
C MET A 201 3.94 7.34 -21.94
N LEU A 202 4.00 8.62 -22.34
CA LEU A 202 5.27 9.26 -22.73
C LEU A 202 6.25 9.29 -21.56
N SER A 203 5.77 9.69 -20.37
CA SER A 203 6.56 9.68 -19.13
C SER A 203 7.15 8.30 -18.84
N THR A 204 6.38 7.21 -19.00
CA THR A 204 6.87 5.85 -18.81
C THR A 204 7.97 5.49 -19.82
N ILE A 205 7.77 5.76 -21.12
CA ILE A 205 8.72 5.44 -22.19
C ILE A 205 10.04 6.22 -22.01
N GLU A 206 9.96 7.51 -21.66
CA GLU A 206 11.10 8.39 -21.42
C GLU A 206 11.90 7.98 -20.16
N ASN A 207 11.21 7.80 -19.02
CA ASN A 207 11.89 7.52 -17.75
C ASN A 207 12.49 6.11 -17.68
N SER A 208 11.88 5.11 -18.33
CA SER A 208 12.44 3.75 -18.45
C SER A 208 13.46 3.61 -19.59
N GLN A 209 13.52 4.60 -20.49
CA GLN A 209 14.45 4.69 -21.61
C GLN A 209 14.32 3.53 -22.63
N LEU A 210 13.10 3.04 -22.90
CA LEU A 210 12.88 1.81 -23.69
C LEU A 210 13.60 1.81 -25.05
N LEU A 211 13.57 2.92 -25.79
CA LEU A 211 14.24 3.08 -27.09
C LEU A 211 15.78 3.14 -27.02
N THR A 212 16.37 3.07 -25.82
CA THR A 212 17.83 2.90 -25.64
C THR A 212 18.24 1.44 -25.44
N MET A 213 17.28 0.53 -25.32
CA MET A 213 17.51 -0.91 -25.18
C MET A 213 17.57 -1.58 -26.56
N GLU A 214 18.29 -2.69 -26.68
CA GLU A 214 18.30 -3.50 -27.91
C GLU A 214 16.99 -4.29 -28.03
N LEU A 215 16.03 -3.74 -28.79
CA LEU A 215 14.70 -4.31 -28.97
C LEU A 215 14.57 -5.07 -30.30
N PRO A 216 13.77 -6.17 -30.35
CA PRO A 216 13.22 -6.71 -31.59
C PRO A 216 12.43 -5.65 -32.38
N ILE A 217 12.34 -5.80 -33.71
CA ILE A 217 11.63 -4.85 -34.59
C ILE A 217 10.15 -4.68 -34.17
N THR A 218 9.50 -5.76 -33.73
CA THR A 218 8.11 -5.75 -33.25
C THR A 218 7.95 -4.91 -31.98
N GLN A 219 8.74 -5.15 -30.94
CA GLN A 219 8.73 -4.35 -29.71
C GLN A 219 9.19 -2.90 -29.95
N THR A 220 10.09 -2.68 -30.92
CA THR A 220 10.49 -1.33 -31.35
C THR A 220 9.30 -0.58 -31.96
N LEU A 221 8.55 -1.23 -32.85
CA LEU A 221 7.33 -0.68 -33.45
C LEU A 221 6.28 -0.38 -32.37
N GLU A 222 6.13 -1.25 -31.38
CA GLU A 222 5.18 -1.12 -30.28
C GLU A 222 5.49 0.10 -29.38
N VAL A 223 6.75 0.32 -29.02
CA VAL A 223 7.16 1.53 -28.27
C VAL A 223 6.93 2.80 -29.11
N TYR A 224 7.25 2.80 -30.40
CA TYR A 224 6.97 3.94 -31.28
C TYR A 224 5.46 4.15 -31.52
N TYR A 225 4.66 3.09 -31.53
CA TYR A 225 3.20 3.16 -31.60
C TYR A 225 2.64 3.92 -30.39
N TYR A 226 3.07 3.56 -29.17
CA TYR A 226 2.65 4.28 -27.96
C TYR A 226 3.12 5.74 -27.94
N GLN A 227 4.34 6.05 -28.42
CA GLN A 227 4.78 7.44 -28.60
C GLN A 227 3.92 8.21 -29.62
N ALA A 228 3.63 7.61 -30.77
CA ALA A 228 2.84 8.23 -31.84
C ALA A 228 1.39 8.46 -31.41
N LEU A 229 0.77 7.48 -30.73
CA LEU A 229 -0.58 7.59 -30.17
C LEU A 229 -0.65 8.76 -29.19
N ALA A 230 0.32 8.83 -28.27
CA ALA A 230 0.33 9.86 -27.25
C ALA A 230 0.63 11.25 -27.82
N ALA A 231 1.60 11.36 -28.74
CA ALA A 231 1.88 12.60 -29.45
C ALA A 231 0.67 13.10 -30.26
N PHE A 232 -0.10 12.19 -30.86
CA PHE A 232 -1.32 12.52 -31.60
C PHE A 232 -2.42 13.12 -30.70
N GLU A 233 -2.80 12.42 -29.63
CA GLU A 233 -3.89 12.86 -28.75
C GLU A 233 -3.50 14.09 -27.88
N LEU A 234 -2.20 14.27 -27.61
CA LEU A 234 -1.68 15.47 -26.95
C LEU A 234 -1.56 16.68 -27.89
N GLN A 235 -1.60 16.47 -29.21
CA GLN A 235 -1.31 17.46 -30.26
C GLN A 235 0.15 17.98 -30.22
N ASN A 236 1.10 17.07 -30.03
CA ASN A 236 2.54 17.38 -30.12
C ASN A 236 3.02 17.42 -31.58
N GLU A 237 3.95 18.32 -31.89
CA GLU A 237 4.52 18.53 -33.22
C GLU A 237 5.32 17.30 -33.70
N ASP A 238 5.99 16.59 -32.78
CA ASP A 238 6.78 15.38 -33.07
C ASP A 238 5.95 14.18 -33.57
N CYS A 239 4.61 14.25 -33.51
CA CYS A 239 3.71 13.17 -33.92
C CYS A 239 4.00 12.65 -35.35
N ALA A 240 4.32 13.53 -36.29
CA ALA A 240 4.68 13.15 -37.65
C ALA A 240 5.97 12.31 -37.72
N VAL A 241 6.95 12.61 -36.86
CA VAL A 241 8.25 11.92 -36.80
C VAL A 241 8.08 10.50 -36.25
N PHE A 242 7.25 10.32 -35.22
CA PHE A 242 6.96 8.98 -34.69
C PHE A 242 6.16 8.13 -35.69
N LEU A 243 5.22 8.72 -36.44
CA LEU A 243 4.42 8.01 -37.44
C LEU A 243 5.24 7.60 -38.69
N ASP A 244 6.14 8.45 -39.17
CA ASP A 244 7.13 8.08 -40.19
C ASP A 244 8.02 6.93 -39.71
N ARG A 245 8.48 6.98 -38.45
CA ARG A 245 9.29 5.90 -37.89
C ARG A 245 8.52 4.58 -37.77
N CYS A 246 7.24 4.63 -37.40
CA CYS A 246 6.34 3.47 -37.45
C CYS A 246 6.18 2.92 -38.87
N GLN A 247 6.00 3.79 -39.88
CA GLN A 247 5.87 3.37 -41.28
C GLN A 247 7.13 2.65 -41.78
N GLN A 248 8.32 3.18 -41.50
CA GLN A 248 9.60 2.53 -41.84
C GLN A 248 9.76 1.15 -41.19
N LEU A 249 9.31 0.99 -39.94
CA LEU A 249 9.35 -0.30 -39.23
C LEU A 249 8.33 -1.29 -39.80
N LEU A 250 7.12 -0.82 -40.17
CA LEU A 250 6.10 -1.64 -40.84
C LEU A 250 6.56 -2.18 -42.21
N GLU A 251 7.33 -1.40 -42.96
CA GLU A 251 7.91 -1.82 -44.25
C GLU A 251 9.07 -2.81 -44.09
N GLY A 252 9.73 -2.82 -42.94
CA GLY A 252 10.82 -3.75 -42.59
C GLY A 252 10.37 -5.07 -41.96
N LEU A 253 9.06 -5.31 -41.79
CA LEU A 253 8.52 -6.53 -41.18
C LEU A 253 8.25 -7.64 -42.21
N ASP A 254 8.58 -8.88 -41.82
CA ASP A 254 8.21 -10.09 -42.56
C ASP A 254 6.67 -10.25 -42.65
N SER A 255 6.19 -10.89 -43.71
CA SER A 255 4.75 -11.07 -43.96
C SER A 255 4.01 -11.82 -42.85
N SER A 256 4.69 -12.67 -42.08
CA SER A 256 4.15 -13.36 -40.90
C SER A 256 3.84 -12.43 -39.72
N ALA A 257 4.45 -11.23 -39.66
CA ALA A 257 4.15 -10.23 -38.62
C ALA A 257 2.90 -9.40 -38.94
N SER A 258 2.27 -9.61 -40.11
CA SER A 258 1.07 -8.85 -40.52
C SER A 258 -0.20 -9.19 -39.71
N GLU A 259 -0.19 -10.30 -38.97
CA GLU A 259 -1.27 -10.77 -38.09
C GLU A 259 -1.15 -10.24 -36.63
N LEU A 260 -0.13 -9.43 -36.31
CA LEU A 260 0.05 -8.85 -34.98
C LEU A 260 -0.89 -7.65 -34.76
N VAL A 261 -1.55 -7.59 -33.60
CA VAL A 261 -2.52 -6.54 -33.24
C VAL A 261 -1.92 -5.13 -33.38
N VAL A 262 -0.71 -4.91 -32.85
CA VAL A 262 0.03 -3.64 -32.96
C VAL A 262 0.24 -3.16 -34.40
N VAL A 263 0.31 -4.08 -35.37
CA VAL A 263 0.46 -3.76 -36.79
C VAL A 263 -0.85 -3.25 -37.40
N GLU A 264 -2.00 -3.77 -36.98
CA GLU A 264 -3.31 -3.23 -37.37
C GLU A 264 -3.60 -1.89 -36.69
N GLU A 265 -3.28 -1.76 -35.40
CA GLU A 265 -3.50 -0.54 -34.62
C GLU A 265 -2.59 0.61 -35.08
N THR A 266 -1.32 0.33 -35.40
CA THR A 266 -0.41 1.33 -35.99
C THR A 266 -0.92 1.82 -37.35
N LYS A 267 -1.33 0.90 -38.25
CA LYS A 267 -1.93 1.28 -39.54
C LYS A 267 -3.20 2.10 -39.35
N SER A 268 -4.01 1.77 -38.35
CA SER A 268 -5.24 2.50 -38.01
C SER A 268 -4.94 3.91 -37.50
N LEU A 269 -3.88 4.08 -36.70
CA LEU A 269 -3.41 5.38 -36.22
C LEU A 269 -2.84 6.25 -37.37
N ILE A 270 -1.98 5.71 -38.23
CA ILE A 270 -1.46 6.40 -39.42
C ILE A 270 -2.63 6.87 -40.31
N ASN A 271 -3.60 5.98 -40.57
CA ASN A 271 -4.81 6.32 -41.32
C ASN A 271 -5.72 7.34 -40.60
N ARG A 272 -5.66 7.46 -39.27
CA ARG A 272 -6.37 8.51 -38.52
C ARG A 272 -5.63 9.86 -38.61
N TYR A 273 -4.30 9.85 -38.57
CA TYR A 273 -3.47 11.04 -38.76
C TYR A 273 -3.67 11.67 -40.14
N LYS A 274 -3.53 10.90 -41.23
CA LYS A 274 -3.71 11.41 -42.62
C LYS A 274 -5.08 12.06 -42.84
N ARG A 275 -6.14 11.51 -42.24
CA ARG A 275 -7.51 12.09 -42.28
C ARG A 275 -7.66 13.37 -41.44
N TYR A 276 -6.79 13.61 -40.47
CA TYR A 276 -6.79 14.83 -39.65
C TYR A 276 -5.92 15.93 -40.27
N ASN A 277 -4.82 15.57 -40.94
CA ASN A 277 -3.88 16.50 -41.58
C ASN A 277 -3.65 16.16 -43.07
N PRO A 278 -4.64 16.37 -43.96
CA PRO A 278 -4.50 16.06 -45.39
C PRO A 278 -3.51 16.98 -46.12
N ALA A 279 -3.18 18.14 -45.55
CA ALA A 279 -2.35 19.18 -46.18
C ALA A 279 -0.86 18.82 -46.29
N SER A 280 -0.44 17.63 -45.84
CA SER A 280 0.95 17.16 -45.93
C SER A 280 1.28 16.38 -47.20
N GLU A 281 0.29 15.84 -47.93
CA GLU A 281 0.54 15.03 -49.14
C GLU A 281 0.34 15.81 -50.45
N GLU A 282 -0.56 16.81 -50.49
CA GLU A 282 -0.90 17.58 -51.71
C GLU A 282 0.18 18.60 -52.17
N ARG A 283 1.42 18.53 -51.68
CA ARG A 283 2.50 19.49 -52.06
C ARG A 283 3.59 18.95 -52.96
N ASP A 284 3.80 17.63 -53.01
CA ASP A 284 4.93 17.04 -53.75
C ASP A 284 4.54 16.51 -55.15
N GLU A 285 3.26 16.58 -55.55
CA GLU A 285 2.76 16.13 -56.87
C GLU A 285 2.41 17.31 -57.83
N MET A 286 2.79 18.55 -57.54
CA MET A 286 2.28 19.73 -58.28
C MET A 286 3.33 20.76 -58.76
N ASP A 287 4.53 20.30 -59.19
CA ASP A 287 5.57 21.17 -59.77
C ASP A 287 6.30 20.53 -60.99
N ASP A 288 5.60 19.74 -61.82
CA ASP A 288 6.20 19.09 -63.00
C ASP A 288 5.23 18.95 -64.20
N SER A 289 4.42 19.98 -64.48
CA SER A 289 3.55 20.01 -65.68
C SER A 289 3.47 21.40 -66.36
N ASP A 290 4.27 21.56 -67.42
CA ASP A 290 4.05 22.43 -68.59
C ASP A 290 3.56 23.87 -68.36
N PHE A 291 4.45 24.75 -67.91
CA PHE A 291 4.27 26.19 -68.05
C PHE A 291 4.64 26.65 -69.48
N ASP A 292 3.76 26.36 -70.44
CA ASP A 292 3.97 26.59 -71.89
C ASP A 292 4.13 28.08 -72.22
N SER A 293 5.39 28.52 -72.36
CA SER A 293 5.80 29.92 -72.22
C SER A 293 5.84 30.71 -73.53
N ASP A 294 4.72 30.79 -74.26
CA ASP A 294 4.67 31.54 -75.53
C ASP A 294 3.44 32.45 -75.67
N ARG A 295 3.46 33.59 -74.97
CA ARG A 295 2.50 34.68 -75.20
C ARG A 295 3.07 36.07 -74.92
N MET A 296 3.79 36.62 -75.89
CA MET A 296 3.95 38.08 -75.97
C MET A 296 2.62 38.75 -76.28
N ASP A 297 2.33 39.88 -75.64
CA ASP A 297 1.56 40.96 -76.24
C ASP A 297 2.03 42.30 -75.65
N ASP A 298 2.22 43.33 -76.50
CA ASP A 298 3.05 44.50 -76.19
C ASP A 298 2.25 45.81 -76.23
N THR A 299 1.65 46.17 -75.10
CA THR A 299 1.16 47.52 -74.78
C THR A 299 1.22 47.76 -73.25
N GLY A 300 1.40 48.97 -72.72
CA GLY A 300 1.71 50.22 -73.39
C GLY A 300 1.28 51.45 -72.58
N PHE A 301 2.25 52.31 -72.22
CA PHE A 301 2.11 53.73 -71.86
C PHE A 301 1.77 54.15 -70.40
N SER A 302 2.38 55.28 -70.00
CA SER A 302 2.09 56.19 -68.87
C SER A 302 2.28 55.77 -67.40
N ALA A 303 3.35 56.31 -66.80
CA ALA A 303 3.35 56.82 -65.42
C ALA A 303 2.67 58.22 -65.35
N PRO A 304 2.44 58.84 -64.16
CA PRO A 304 3.54 59.41 -63.38
C PRO A 304 3.46 59.24 -61.85
N SER A 305 4.60 59.53 -61.23
CA SER A 305 4.92 59.59 -59.80
C SER A 305 4.02 60.47 -58.91
N SER A 306 3.92 60.09 -57.63
CA SER A 306 3.87 61.04 -56.51
C SER A 306 4.56 60.44 -55.27
N GLU A 307 5.65 61.06 -54.82
CA GLU A 307 6.13 60.92 -53.44
C GLU A 307 5.19 61.68 -52.49
N TYR A 308 5.10 61.28 -51.22
CA TYR A 308 5.01 62.21 -50.08
C TYR A 308 5.23 61.48 -48.74
N GLN A 309 5.99 62.11 -47.85
CA GLN A 309 6.14 61.70 -46.44
C GLN A 309 5.06 62.39 -45.59
N SER A 310 4.52 61.71 -44.58
CA SER A 310 4.89 61.97 -43.16
C SER A 310 3.98 61.23 -42.15
N ASP A 311 4.64 60.74 -41.10
CA ASP A 311 4.32 60.82 -39.66
C ASP A 311 2.89 60.72 -39.09
N SER A 312 2.88 60.14 -37.89
CA SER A 312 1.78 60.06 -36.90
C SER A 312 1.53 61.43 -36.20
N PRO A 313 0.63 61.61 -35.19
CA PRO A 313 -0.13 60.58 -34.44
C PRO A 313 -1.59 60.92 -34.00
N SER A 314 -2.26 59.94 -33.38
CA SER A 314 -3.32 60.10 -32.35
C SER A 314 -4.67 60.75 -32.79
N THR A 315 -5.81 60.69 -32.06
CA THR A 315 -6.13 60.15 -30.72
C THR A 315 -7.61 59.72 -30.63
N SER A 316 -7.93 58.66 -29.88
CA SER A 316 -9.13 58.44 -29.01
C SER A 316 -10.59 58.62 -29.48
N SER A 317 -11.47 57.85 -28.81
CA SER A 317 -12.92 58.10 -28.52
C SER A 317 -13.96 57.51 -29.49
N GLN A 318 -15.16 57.08 -29.07
CA GLN A 318 -15.69 56.74 -27.73
C GLN A 318 -16.96 55.84 -27.84
N GLY A 319 -17.33 55.13 -26.76
CA GLY A 319 -18.52 54.25 -26.66
C GLY A 319 -18.12 52.82 -26.26
N SER A 320 -18.37 52.27 -25.06
CA SER A 320 -19.51 52.36 -24.11
C SER A 320 -20.78 51.74 -24.69
N LEU A 321 -21.48 50.79 -24.04
CA LEU A 321 -21.63 50.49 -22.60
C LEU A 321 -21.20 49.01 -22.29
N SER A 322 -20.73 48.57 -21.11
CA SER A 322 -20.88 48.94 -19.68
C SER A 322 -21.95 48.15 -18.89
N VAL A 323 -21.68 47.92 -17.58
CA VAL A 323 -22.37 47.09 -16.53
C VAL A 323 -22.05 45.58 -16.63
N THR A 324 -21.63 44.79 -15.60
CA THR A 324 -21.15 44.92 -14.18
C THR A 324 -20.30 43.65 -13.85
N LEU A 325 -19.24 43.61 -13.00
CA LEU A 325 -19.15 43.63 -11.51
C LEU A 325 -19.93 42.48 -10.79
N TRP A 326 -19.41 41.72 -9.80
CA TRP A 326 -18.14 41.68 -9.02
C TRP A 326 -17.45 40.29 -9.12
N GLY A 327 -16.20 40.04 -8.69
CA GLY A 327 -15.11 40.94 -8.26
C GLY A 327 -14.33 40.50 -7.00
N LEU A 328 -13.00 40.32 -7.12
CA LEU A 328 -11.95 40.35 -6.04
C LEU A 328 -11.97 39.18 -5.01
N ALA A 329 -10.90 38.81 -4.29
CA ALA A 329 -9.43 39.08 -4.28
C ALA A 329 -8.78 38.14 -3.22
N THR A 330 -7.48 37.81 -3.12
CA THR A 330 -6.23 37.91 -3.94
C THR A 330 -5.24 36.89 -3.31
N ALA A 331 -4.52 36.04 -4.05
CA ALA A 331 -3.25 36.31 -4.74
C ALA A 331 -2.10 36.85 -3.85
N ALA A 332 -1.02 36.07 -3.73
CA ALA A 332 0.32 36.54 -3.32
C ALA A 332 1.41 35.57 -3.83
N THR A 333 2.18 35.99 -4.82
CA THR A 333 3.31 35.23 -5.40
C THR A 333 4.60 36.01 -5.20
N THR A 334 5.71 35.35 -4.86
CA THR A 334 7.06 35.91 -4.89
C THR A 334 8.03 34.92 -5.55
N VAL A 335 9.08 35.43 -6.20
CA VAL A 335 9.90 34.69 -7.18
C VAL A 335 11.40 35.03 -7.00
N ALA A 336 12.28 34.09 -7.35
CA ALA A 336 13.75 34.17 -7.46
C ALA A 336 14.52 34.44 -6.15
N SER A 337 15.50 33.62 -5.76
CA SER A 337 16.74 33.36 -6.52
C SER A 337 17.48 32.11 -6.00
N ALA A 338 18.48 31.62 -6.75
CA ALA A 338 19.22 30.40 -6.41
C ALA A 338 20.44 30.62 -5.49
N SER A 339 20.77 29.62 -4.66
CA SER A 339 22.09 28.93 -4.59
C SER A 339 22.40 28.32 -3.21
N HIS A 340 23.36 27.38 -3.19
CA HIS A 340 24.04 26.79 -2.03
C HIS A 340 23.23 25.89 -1.07
N SER A 341 23.48 24.58 -1.17
CA SER A 341 23.29 23.60 -0.09
C SER A 341 24.17 23.95 1.13
N PRO A 342 23.79 23.52 2.35
CA PRO A 342 24.21 22.17 2.76
C PRO A 342 23.13 21.36 3.50
N SER A 343 23.29 20.04 3.50
CA SER A 343 22.40 19.11 4.20
C SER A 343 22.50 19.25 5.72
N PRO A 344 21.37 19.26 6.47
CA PRO A 344 21.39 18.96 7.89
C PRO A 344 21.57 17.45 8.09
N ALA A 345 22.59 17.05 8.84
CA ALA A 345 22.71 15.66 9.29
C ALA A 345 21.65 15.37 10.38
N PRO A 346 20.97 14.21 10.37
CA PRO A 346 20.02 13.86 11.41
C PRO A 346 20.75 13.74 12.76
N GLN A 347 20.23 14.42 13.78
CA GLN A 347 20.80 14.36 15.13
C GLN A 347 20.51 13.00 15.77
N ASN A 348 21.50 12.44 16.46
CA ASN A 348 21.33 11.22 17.26
C ASN A 348 20.32 11.45 18.39
N GLN A 349 19.07 11.02 18.18
CA GLN A 349 18.25 10.50 19.27
C GLN A 349 18.35 8.97 19.26
N ALA A 350 18.29 8.35 20.44
CA ALA A 350 18.49 6.91 20.57
C ALA A 350 17.25 6.16 20.06
N ASN A 351 17.29 5.71 18.81
CA ASN A 351 16.23 4.90 18.22
C ASN A 351 16.00 3.63 19.06
N ALA A 352 14.91 3.62 19.83
CA ALA A 352 14.34 2.39 20.37
C ALA A 352 14.04 1.43 19.21
N TRP A 353 14.15 0.12 19.46
CA TRP A 353 14.29 -0.89 18.42
C TRP A 353 13.01 -1.13 17.62
N LEU A 354 12.77 -0.30 16.60
CA LEU A 354 11.63 -0.35 15.65
C LEU A 354 11.49 -1.66 14.84
N PHE A 355 12.37 -2.65 15.06
CA PHE A 355 12.28 -4.01 14.50
C PHE A 355 11.08 -4.80 15.05
N PHE A 356 10.42 -4.30 16.11
CA PHE A 356 9.16 -4.82 16.63
C PHE A 356 8.15 -3.69 16.66
N GLN A 357 7.58 -3.36 15.51
CA GLN A 357 6.28 -2.69 15.54
C GLN A 357 5.30 -3.63 16.25
N PRO A 358 4.49 -3.16 17.22
CA PRO A 358 3.39 -3.97 17.72
C PRO A 358 2.47 -4.32 16.55
N PRO A 359 1.83 -5.51 16.53
CA PRO A 359 0.92 -5.87 15.45
C PRO A 359 -0.13 -4.77 15.31
N THR A 360 -0.19 -4.16 14.11
CA THR A 360 -0.90 -2.90 13.83
C THR A 360 -2.19 -2.80 14.62
N GLU A 361 -2.23 -1.92 15.63
CA GLU A 361 -3.22 -1.97 16.69
C GLU A 361 -4.62 -2.17 16.12
N SER A 362 -5.20 -3.34 16.39
CA SER A 362 -6.52 -3.69 15.90
C SER A 362 -7.47 -2.52 16.18
N ALA A 363 -8.20 -2.05 15.16
CA ALA A 363 -9.05 -0.87 15.30
C ALA A 363 -10.14 -1.03 16.39
N THR A 364 -10.32 -2.23 16.96
CA THR A 364 -11.16 -2.46 18.14
C THR A 364 -10.39 -2.35 19.48
N THR A 365 -9.08 -2.63 19.54
CA THR A 365 -8.22 -2.30 20.70
C THR A 365 -8.27 -0.80 20.96
N MET A 366 -7.96 0.02 19.94
CA MET A 366 -7.96 1.49 20.08
C MET A 366 -9.33 2.02 20.55
N ARG A 367 -10.44 1.38 20.13
CA ARG A 367 -11.80 1.72 20.59
C ARG A 367 -12.03 1.39 22.06
N VAL A 368 -11.65 0.20 22.52
CA VAL A 368 -11.72 -0.16 23.95
C VAL A 368 -10.85 0.76 24.78
N MET A 369 -9.61 1.03 24.34
CA MET A 369 -8.68 1.89 25.06
C MET A 369 -9.15 3.34 25.12
N ALA A 370 -9.71 3.90 24.03
CA ALA A 370 -10.30 5.23 24.04
C ALA A 370 -11.54 5.33 24.96
N ALA A 371 -12.38 4.29 24.97
CA ALA A 371 -13.56 4.23 25.84
C ALA A 371 -13.20 4.07 27.33
N MET A 372 -12.20 3.24 27.65
CA MET A 372 -11.71 3.06 29.02
C MET A 372 -10.93 4.29 29.52
N ARG A 373 -10.19 4.99 28.66
CA ARG A 373 -9.57 6.29 28.99
C ARG A 373 -10.64 7.34 29.30
N SER A 374 -11.68 7.50 28.47
CA SER A 374 -12.70 8.54 28.69
C SER A 374 -13.46 8.43 30.02
N ILE A 375 -13.65 7.21 30.56
CA ILE A 375 -14.25 7.02 31.91
C ILE A 375 -13.25 7.03 33.06
N THR A 376 -11.94 7.05 32.80
CA THR A 376 -10.89 7.08 33.84
C THR A 376 -10.12 8.40 33.92
N ASP A 377 -10.10 9.23 32.87
CA ASP A 377 -9.41 10.53 32.83
C ASP A 377 -9.88 11.53 33.92
N THR A 378 -11.12 11.40 34.39
CA THR A 378 -11.69 12.22 35.47
C THR A 378 -11.75 11.51 36.83
N ALA A 379 -11.36 10.23 36.89
CA ALA A 379 -11.41 9.44 38.11
C ALA A 379 -10.06 9.42 38.82
N GLN A 380 -10.06 9.72 40.13
CA GLN A 380 -8.89 9.61 41.01
C GLN A 380 -9.04 8.48 42.05
N ASN A 381 -10.05 7.62 41.88
CA ASN A 381 -10.39 6.57 42.85
C ASN A 381 -9.84 5.21 42.40
N GLU A 382 -8.76 4.77 43.03
CA GLU A 382 -8.10 3.48 42.77
C GLU A 382 -9.07 2.29 42.87
N LYS A 383 -10.02 2.37 43.82
CA LYS A 383 -11.05 1.33 43.99
C LYS A 383 -12.03 1.26 42.83
N PHE A 384 -12.25 2.36 42.10
CA PHE A 384 -13.06 2.33 40.88
C PHE A 384 -12.35 1.52 39.79
N PHE A 385 -11.05 1.72 39.60
CA PHE A 385 -10.25 0.94 38.65
C PHE A 385 -10.20 -0.55 39.01
N ALA A 386 -9.98 -0.90 40.28
CA ALA A 386 -10.01 -2.29 40.75
C ALA A 386 -11.39 -2.95 40.58
N ASN A 387 -12.48 -2.20 40.75
CA ASN A 387 -13.83 -2.67 40.44
C ASN A 387 -14.01 -2.90 38.93
N LEU A 388 -13.58 -1.98 38.07
CA LEU A 388 -13.65 -2.15 36.61
C LEU A 388 -12.92 -3.41 36.13
N LEU A 389 -11.66 -3.63 36.53
CA LEU A 389 -10.92 -4.86 36.19
C LEU A 389 -11.62 -6.12 36.71
N SER A 390 -12.25 -6.05 37.88
CA SER A 390 -13.02 -7.18 38.42
C SER A 390 -14.30 -7.46 37.62
N ILE A 391 -14.92 -6.45 37.02
CA ILE A 391 -16.11 -6.59 36.15
C ILE A 391 -15.70 -7.15 34.79
N VAL A 392 -14.61 -6.67 34.20
CA VAL A 392 -14.03 -7.25 32.97
C VAL A 392 -13.61 -8.71 33.22
N GLY A 393 -12.99 -9.00 34.37
CA GLY A 393 -12.66 -10.36 34.79
C GLY A 393 -13.89 -11.26 34.96
N ASP A 394 -15.00 -10.73 35.49
CA ASP A 394 -16.28 -11.44 35.59
C ASP A 394 -16.86 -11.77 34.19
N TYR A 395 -16.71 -10.87 33.20
CA TYR A 395 -17.07 -11.14 31.80
C TYR A 395 -16.25 -12.31 31.21
N PHE A 396 -14.91 -12.27 31.32
CA PHE A 396 -14.06 -13.37 30.83
C PHE A 396 -14.29 -14.69 31.57
N TYR A 397 -14.55 -14.64 32.87
CA TYR A 397 -14.81 -15.82 33.68
C TYR A 397 -16.13 -16.54 33.28
N ARG A 398 -17.19 -15.76 33.01
CA ARG A 398 -18.57 -16.29 32.91
C ARG A 398 -19.14 -16.30 31.49
N HIS A 399 -18.88 -15.25 30.70
CA HIS A 399 -19.64 -14.93 29.49
C HIS A 399 -18.82 -15.12 28.20
N CYS A 400 -17.55 -14.69 28.18
CA CYS A 400 -16.70 -14.71 27.00
C CYS A 400 -16.62 -16.10 26.32
N GLN A 401 -16.80 -16.16 25.00
CA GLN A 401 -16.92 -17.41 24.24
C GLN A 401 -15.57 -18.03 23.80
N VAL A 402 -14.43 -17.44 24.17
CA VAL A 402 -13.10 -18.00 23.90
C VAL A 402 -12.89 -19.32 24.65
N LYS A 403 -12.06 -20.22 24.08
CA LYS A 403 -11.67 -21.51 24.67
C LYS A 403 -11.45 -21.41 26.19
N PHE A 404 -12.11 -22.29 26.96
CA PHE A 404 -12.22 -22.23 28.42
C PHE A 404 -10.89 -21.91 29.14
N LYS A 405 -9.80 -22.59 28.77
CA LYS A 405 -8.45 -22.36 29.31
C LYS A 405 -8.01 -20.89 29.21
N ASN A 406 -8.23 -20.27 28.06
CA ASN A 406 -7.72 -18.93 27.75
C ASN A 406 -8.50 -17.85 28.51
N ARG A 407 -9.84 -17.94 28.51
CA ARG A 407 -10.68 -16.98 29.24
C ARG A 407 -10.49 -17.06 30.77
N MET A 408 -10.10 -18.23 31.29
CA MET A 408 -9.72 -18.40 32.70
C MET A 408 -8.36 -17.74 33.03
N LEU A 409 -7.41 -17.71 32.08
CA LEU A 409 -6.16 -16.96 32.23
C LEU A 409 -6.43 -15.46 32.21
N MET A 410 -7.12 -14.95 31.19
CA MET A 410 -7.54 -13.55 31.09
C MET A 410 -8.25 -13.07 32.37
N ALA A 411 -9.22 -13.84 32.88
CA ALA A 411 -9.91 -13.52 34.13
C ALA A 411 -8.97 -13.53 35.34
N HIS A 412 -8.08 -14.53 35.47
CA HIS A 412 -7.09 -14.58 36.55
C HIS A 412 -6.20 -13.33 36.57
N ASP A 413 -5.72 -12.91 35.40
CA ASP A 413 -4.74 -11.84 35.28
C ASP A 413 -5.40 -10.48 35.56
N LEU A 414 -6.63 -10.26 35.09
CA LEU A 414 -7.47 -9.10 35.45
C LEU A 414 -7.76 -9.02 36.97
N TYR A 415 -8.10 -10.13 37.63
CA TYR A 415 -8.25 -10.13 39.09
C TYR A 415 -6.92 -9.91 39.81
N SER A 416 -5.80 -10.30 39.21
CA SER A 416 -4.45 -10.09 39.77
C SER A 416 -4.04 -8.62 39.67
N ALA A 417 -4.31 -7.95 38.55
CA ALA A 417 -4.14 -6.52 38.39
C ALA A 417 -5.08 -5.71 39.32
N ALA A 418 -6.34 -6.13 39.48
CA ALA A 418 -7.26 -5.53 40.45
C ALA A 418 -6.72 -5.59 41.89
N LEU A 419 -6.05 -6.68 42.26
CA LEU A 419 -5.40 -6.87 43.58
C LEU A 419 -4.01 -6.22 43.69
N ALA A 420 -3.41 -5.77 42.58
CA ALA A 420 -2.24 -4.91 42.60
C ALA A 420 -2.63 -3.46 42.92
N ILE A 421 -3.79 -3.00 42.40
CA ILE A 421 -4.36 -1.67 42.66
C ILE A 421 -5.03 -1.58 44.05
N ASP A 422 -5.91 -2.53 44.41
CA ASP A 422 -6.54 -2.61 45.74
C ASP A 422 -6.33 -4.01 46.35
N PRO A 423 -5.28 -4.22 47.18
CA PRO A 423 -4.95 -5.53 47.78
C PRO A 423 -6.04 -6.12 48.70
N ASP A 424 -6.98 -5.29 49.15
CA ASP A 424 -8.12 -5.70 49.96
C ASP A 424 -9.41 -5.89 49.14
N HIS A 425 -9.37 -5.75 47.81
CA HIS A 425 -10.53 -5.88 46.92
C HIS A 425 -11.20 -7.26 47.00
N HIS A 426 -12.20 -7.39 47.86
CA HIS A 426 -12.80 -8.67 48.26
C HIS A 426 -13.32 -9.50 47.08
N VAL A 427 -13.91 -8.86 46.06
CA VAL A 427 -14.47 -9.55 44.88
C VAL A 427 -13.36 -10.17 44.03
N ALA A 428 -12.30 -9.42 43.73
CA ALA A 428 -11.14 -9.95 43.01
C ALA A 428 -10.47 -11.08 43.80
N LYS A 429 -10.33 -10.92 45.13
CA LYS A 429 -9.74 -11.92 46.03
C LYS A 429 -10.50 -13.25 46.01
N ALA A 430 -11.84 -13.19 46.03
CA ALA A 430 -12.70 -14.38 45.94
C ALA A 430 -12.66 -15.02 44.54
N ASN A 431 -12.79 -14.22 43.48
CA ASN A 431 -12.79 -14.74 42.11
C ASN A 431 -11.42 -15.30 41.69
N GLN A 432 -10.31 -14.62 42.01
CA GLN A 432 -8.95 -15.13 41.78
C GLN A 432 -8.73 -16.46 42.51
N TYR A 433 -9.22 -16.59 43.76
CA TYR A 433 -9.18 -17.86 44.48
C TYR A 433 -9.91 -18.97 43.72
N HIS A 434 -11.14 -18.72 43.24
CA HIS A 434 -11.88 -19.70 42.44
C HIS A 434 -11.15 -20.08 41.14
N VAL A 435 -10.71 -19.09 40.35
CA VAL A 435 -10.04 -19.34 39.06
C VAL A 435 -8.69 -20.06 39.23
N ARG A 436 -7.96 -19.79 40.31
CA ARG A 436 -6.67 -20.45 40.62
C ARG A 436 -6.78 -21.96 40.90
N HIS A 437 -7.98 -22.51 41.09
CA HIS A 437 -8.18 -23.96 41.25
C HIS A 437 -8.17 -24.72 39.91
N PHE A 438 -8.28 -24.05 38.76
CA PHE A 438 -8.15 -24.72 37.47
C PHE A 438 -6.67 -25.07 37.19
N PRO A 439 -6.33 -26.34 36.90
CA PRO A 439 -4.94 -26.77 36.68
C PRO A 439 -4.22 -25.95 35.61
N ASP A 440 -4.92 -25.64 34.52
CA ASP A 440 -4.41 -24.84 33.41
C ASP A 440 -3.97 -23.42 33.80
N VAL A 441 -4.61 -22.81 34.79
CA VAL A 441 -4.21 -21.50 35.33
C VAL A 441 -2.99 -21.69 36.22
N ARG A 442 -3.08 -22.62 37.18
CA ARG A 442 -2.02 -22.92 38.16
C ARG A 442 -0.68 -23.22 37.50
N ASP A 443 -0.68 -23.95 36.39
CA ASP A 443 0.54 -24.38 35.72
C ASP A 443 1.17 -23.25 34.88
N ASN A 444 0.36 -22.26 34.44
CA ASN A 444 0.82 -21.03 33.79
C ASN A 444 1.31 -19.95 34.79
N LEU A 445 0.95 -20.01 36.08
CA LEU A 445 1.48 -19.10 37.13
C LEU A 445 3.01 -19.11 37.28
N ARG A 446 3.70 -20.05 36.62
CA ARG A 446 5.17 -20.11 36.53
C ARG A 446 5.77 -19.11 35.54
N PHE A 447 4.97 -18.66 34.58
CA PHE A 447 5.37 -17.74 33.51
C PHE A 447 4.80 -16.33 33.70
N ALA A 448 3.79 -16.17 34.56
CA ALA A 448 3.24 -14.88 34.94
C ALA A 448 4.33 -13.96 35.51
N SER A 449 4.52 -12.81 34.87
CA SER A 449 5.39 -11.72 35.31
C SER A 449 4.93 -11.23 36.69
N LYS A 450 5.88 -11.02 37.60
CA LYS A 450 5.61 -10.28 38.84
C LYS A 450 5.71 -8.79 38.51
N GLY A 451 4.58 -8.19 38.14
CA GLY A 451 4.48 -6.76 37.86
C GLY A 451 5.07 -5.91 39.00
N ASP A 452 5.75 -4.83 38.62
CA ASP A 452 6.53 -4.02 39.56
C ASP A 452 5.62 -3.07 40.36
N ARG A 453 5.85 -2.95 41.67
CA ARG A 453 4.86 -2.39 42.62
C ARG A 453 4.86 -0.85 42.72
N HIS A 454 5.29 -0.17 41.67
CA HIS A 454 5.62 1.26 41.69
C HIS A 454 4.99 2.07 40.54
N GLN A 455 3.94 1.52 39.92
CA GLN A 455 3.18 2.16 38.85
C GLN A 455 1.95 2.89 39.39
N ASP A 456 1.52 3.94 38.68
CA ASP A 456 0.26 4.64 38.96
C ASP A 456 -0.97 3.73 38.72
N SER A 457 -1.95 3.82 39.61
CA SER A 457 -3.16 2.99 39.62
C SER A 457 -4.04 3.15 38.35
N ARG A 458 -4.05 4.33 37.69
CA ARG A 458 -4.73 4.48 36.38
C ARG A 458 -3.90 3.87 35.25
N SER A 459 -2.58 3.98 35.31
CA SER A 459 -1.65 3.41 34.32
C SER A 459 -1.69 1.88 34.34
N ALA A 460 -1.60 1.27 35.53
CA ALA A 460 -1.72 -0.18 35.72
C ALA A 460 -3.11 -0.72 35.31
N PHE A 461 -4.17 0.09 35.47
CA PHE A 461 -5.49 -0.23 34.94
C PHE A 461 -5.52 -0.29 33.41
N LEU A 462 -4.96 0.72 32.74
CA LEU A 462 -4.95 0.78 31.28
C LEU A 462 -4.09 -0.33 30.67
N GLU A 463 -2.91 -0.60 31.23
CA GLU A 463 -2.02 -1.69 30.80
C GLU A 463 -2.71 -3.06 30.90
N ALA A 464 -3.41 -3.36 31.99
CA ALA A 464 -4.14 -4.62 32.15
C ALA A 464 -5.31 -4.79 31.16
N ILE A 465 -5.92 -3.70 30.68
CA ILE A 465 -6.91 -3.75 29.58
C ILE A 465 -6.22 -3.95 28.23
N GLU A 466 -5.09 -3.29 28.01
CA GLU A 466 -4.29 -3.37 26.78
C GLU A 466 -3.72 -4.79 26.57
N GLU A 467 -3.11 -5.38 27.61
CA GLU A 467 -2.64 -6.76 27.61
C GLU A 467 -3.76 -7.75 27.23
N VAL A 468 -4.97 -7.61 27.79
CA VAL A 468 -6.09 -8.50 27.48
C VAL A 468 -6.62 -8.28 26.05
N CYS A 469 -6.57 -7.05 25.52
CA CYS A 469 -6.89 -6.79 24.12
C CYS A 469 -5.87 -7.44 23.16
N LEU A 470 -4.59 -7.45 23.53
CA LEU A 470 -3.51 -8.12 22.78
C LEU A 470 -3.59 -9.65 22.90
N GLN A 471 -3.90 -10.19 24.08
CA GLN A 471 -4.19 -11.61 24.26
C GLN A 471 -5.37 -12.05 23.37
N LEU A 472 -6.37 -11.19 23.15
CA LEU A 472 -7.47 -11.47 22.22
C LEU A 472 -7.08 -11.43 20.73
N ASP A 473 -6.10 -10.62 20.31
CA ASP A 473 -5.57 -10.70 18.93
C ASP A 473 -4.97 -12.08 18.67
N VAL A 474 -4.11 -12.55 19.59
CA VAL A 474 -3.42 -13.85 19.48
C VAL A 474 -4.40 -15.04 19.58
N LEU A 475 -5.41 -14.95 20.43
CA LEU A 475 -6.23 -16.11 20.82
C LEU A 475 -7.63 -16.15 20.20
N ALA A 476 -8.09 -15.06 19.56
CA ALA A 476 -9.44 -14.95 19.05
C ALA A 476 -9.60 -14.04 17.81
N LEU A 477 -8.54 -13.75 17.04
CA LEU A 477 -8.48 -12.77 15.93
C LEU A 477 -9.80 -12.53 15.16
N GLN A 478 -10.37 -13.56 14.53
CA GLN A 478 -11.62 -13.48 13.73
C GLN A 478 -12.87 -13.08 14.54
N HIS A 479 -12.90 -13.36 15.84
CA HIS A 479 -14.03 -13.17 16.75
C HIS A 479 -13.79 -12.03 17.76
N LYS A 480 -12.62 -11.38 17.72
CA LYS A 480 -12.23 -10.35 18.69
C LYS A 480 -13.20 -9.17 18.74
N ALA A 481 -13.71 -8.71 17.59
CA ALA A 481 -14.60 -7.56 17.53
C ALA A 481 -15.90 -7.75 18.34
N PRO A 482 -16.74 -8.78 18.09
CA PRO A 482 -17.94 -9.01 18.88
C PRO A 482 -17.65 -9.36 20.35
N ILE A 483 -16.51 -9.99 20.67
CA ILE A 483 -16.11 -10.24 22.07
C ILE A 483 -15.86 -8.92 22.81
N LEU A 484 -15.15 -7.96 22.21
CA LEU A 484 -14.89 -6.67 22.84
C LEU A 484 -16.15 -5.78 22.91
N GLU A 485 -17.06 -5.90 21.95
CA GLU A 485 -18.36 -5.21 21.97
C GLU A 485 -19.28 -5.78 23.08
N GLU A 486 -19.42 -7.10 23.19
CA GLU A 486 -20.16 -7.77 24.27
C GLU A 486 -19.55 -7.44 25.65
N MET A 487 -18.21 -7.43 25.74
CA MET A 487 -17.49 -7.02 26.95
C MET A 487 -17.83 -5.58 27.36
N ILE A 488 -17.79 -4.62 26.43
CA ILE A 488 -18.06 -3.20 26.71
C ILE A 488 -19.51 -3.00 27.20
N GLU A 489 -20.50 -3.62 26.57
CA GLU A 489 -21.89 -3.49 27.02
C GLU A 489 -22.13 -4.25 28.34
N SER A 490 -21.51 -5.42 28.53
CA SER A 490 -21.56 -6.15 29.81
C SER A 490 -20.96 -5.33 30.97
N VAL A 491 -19.86 -4.62 30.72
CA VAL A 491 -19.24 -3.69 31.67
C VAL A 491 -20.15 -2.50 31.93
N ALA A 492 -20.67 -1.84 30.89
CA ALA A 492 -21.57 -0.68 31.01
C ALA A 492 -22.83 -1.00 31.84
N ALA A 493 -23.55 -2.07 31.47
CA ALA A 493 -24.72 -2.55 32.19
C ALA A 493 -24.40 -2.97 33.64
N THR A 494 -23.18 -3.46 33.91
CA THR A 494 -22.75 -3.81 35.28
C THR A 494 -22.41 -2.57 36.12
N ILE A 495 -21.77 -1.55 35.53
CA ILE A 495 -21.49 -0.27 36.20
C ILE A 495 -22.82 0.37 36.65
N GLU A 496 -23.77 0.43 35.73
CA GLU A 496 -25.11 1.00 35.93
C GLU A 496 -25.91 0.23 36.99
N SER A 497 -26.12 -1.08 36.79
CA SER A 497 -26.98 -1.90 37.66
C SER A 497 -26.43 -2.15 39.06
N LYS A 498 -25.10 -2.15 39.25
CA LYS A 498 -24.46 -2.30 40.56
C LYS A 498 -24.04 -0.95 41.18
N ASN A 499 -24.34 0.18 40.54
CA ASN A 499 -24.06 1.54 41.03
C ASN A 499 -22.55 1.77 41.34
N ILE A 500 -21.67 1.25 40.49
CA ILE A 500 -20.22 1.12 40.74
C ILE A 500 -19.49 2.47 40.87
N ALA A 501 -19.96 3.51 40.18
CA ALA A 501 -19.43 4.88 40.29
C ALA A 501 -20.31 5.76 41.20
N GLY A 502 -21.22 5.18 42.00
CA GLY A 502 -22.23 5.93 42.75
C GLY A 502 -23.16 6.71 41.82
N GLN A 503 -23.56 7.92 42.23
CA GLN A 503 -24.61 8.72 41.55
C GLN A 503 -24.36 8.99 40.05
N VAL A 504 -23.12 8.88 39.56
CA VAL A 504 -22.77 9.07 38.13
C VAL A 504 -22.72 7.77 37.32
N SER A 505 -23.09 6.61 37.89
CA SER A 505 -22.92 5.28 37.24
C SER A 505 -23.57 5.18 35.86
N ALA A 506 -24.78 5.72 35.67
CA ALA A 506 -25.43 5.75 34.36
C ALA A 506 -24.66 6.63 33.35
N GLN A 507 -24.23 7.82 33.77
CA GLN A 507 -23.43 8.73 32.93
C GLN A 507 -22.08 8.10 32.52
N VAL A 508 -21.45 7.36 33.42
CA VAL A 508 -20.20 6.62 33.16
C VAL A 508 -20.45 5.47 32.17
N ALA A 509 -21.50 4.68 32.35
CA ALA A 509 -21.88 3.62 31.42
C ALA A 509 -22.17 4.16 30.01
N ASP A 510 -22.92 5.26 29.91
CA ASP A 510 -23.24 5.91 28.63
C ASP A 510 -22.01 6.55 27.98
N THR A 511 -21.07 7.08 28.77
CA THR A 511 -19.80 7.62 28.24
C THR A 511 -18.93 6.50 27.66
N LEU A 512 -18.86 5.34 28.32
CA LEU A 512 -18.17 4.15 27.82
C LEU A 512 -18.78 3.69 26.48
N ARG A 513 -20.11 3.49 26.44
CA ARG A 513 -20.87 3.15 25.23
C ARG A 513 -20.62 4.15 24.09
N GLN A 514 -20.75 5.45 24.37
CA GLN A 514 -20.60 6.49 23.35
C GLN A 514 -19.18 6.60 22.80
N HIS A 515 -18.13 6.44 23.61
CA HIS A 515 -16.75 6.52 23.13
C HIS A 515 -16.33 5.30 22.30
N PHE A 516 -16.82 4.10 22.64
CA PHE A 516 -16.64 2.90 21.83
C PHE A 516 -17.38 2.99 20.48
N ASN A 517 -18.58 3.57 20.47
CA ASN A 517 -19.45 3.65 19.27
C ASN A 517 -19.25 4.88 18.38
N ARG A 518 -18.51 5.92 18.82
CA ARG A 518 -18.21 7.10 17.96
C ARG A 518 -17.10 6.85 16.95
N THR A 519 -16.18 5.95 17.27
CA THR A 519 -14.93 5.70 16.55
C THR A 519 -15.09 4.80 15.31
N THR A 520 -16.32 4.39 14.98
CA THR A 520 -16.68 3.76 13.69
C THR A 520 -16.94 4.75 12.55
N HIS A 521 -17.07 6.06 12.84
CA HIS A 521 -17.57 7.05 11.87
C HIS A 521 -16.65 8.27 11.64
N GLN A 522 -15.45 8.29 12.22
CA GLN A 522 -14.41 9.25 11.85
C GLN A 522 -13.29 8.52 11.08
N PRO A 523 -12.99 8.87 9.81
CA PRO A 523 -11.77 8.43 9.17
C PRO A 523 -10.57 8.97 9.96
N ILE A 524 -9.55 8.13 10.17
CA ILE A 524 -8.38 8.48 10.98
C ILE A 524 -7.50 9.45 10.19
N ALA A 525 -7.78 10.74 10.34
CA ALA A 525 -6.91 11.81 9.88
C ALA A 525 -5.66 11.86 10.78
N TYR A 526 -4.55 11.28 10.30
CA TYR A 526 -3.26 11.32 10.99
C TYR A 526 -2.71 12.75 11.05
N SER A 527 -3.03 13.49 12.12
CA SER A 527 -2.36 14.75 12.44
C SER A 527 -0.99 14.46 13.07
N ALA A 528 0.08 14.60 12.28
CA ALA A 528 1.44 14.50 12.80
C ALA A 528 1.78 15.69 13.72
N HIS A 529 2.28 15.38 14.91
CA HIS A 529 2.80 16.31 15.92
C HIS A 529 4.04 15.72 16.59
#